data_AF-A0A2E7TR66-F1
#
_entry.id   AF-A0A2E7TR66-F1
#
_cell.length_a   1.000
_cell.length_b   1.000
_cell.length_c   1.000
_cell.angle_alpha   90.00
_cell.angle_beta   90.00
_cell.angle_gamma   90.00
#
_symmetry.space_group_name_H-M   'P 1'
#
loop_
_entity.id
_entity.type
_entity.pdbx_description
1 polymer ?
#
loop_
_entity_poly.entity_id
_entity_poly.type
_entity_poly.pdbx_seq_one_letter_code
_entity_poly.pdbx_strand_id
1 'polypeptide(L)'
;MKNRICQITLLLMLTLSGLTQTPYSSWELGIYAGESYYLGEINQTHFQPINFSFGPRLRYNYDQRISLKGLLTIGEISGDDASSNNSFKRDRNFAFTSQLIEGALVGEFNFYPYSVLDGKSRLSTPFIFVGMGYTKHNPKAILNGILLSTQSLQTEGIAYKKNILSIPMGIGYKMRTNRFGFELSWGIRKTNSDYLDDVSTNFIDFSNSNSTGQSSIANTTQYDNVANVKRGDRYNKDWYVFTGLTIFVNLTPEEVCR
;
A
#
# COMPACT_ATOMS: atom_id res chain seq x y z
N MET A 1 1.67 0.41 35.70
CA MET A 1 2.68 0.45 34.61
C MET A 1 3.71 -0.68 34.69
N LYS A 2 4.32 -0.93 35.87
CA LYS A 2 5.35 -1.98 36.06
C LYS A 2 4.94 -3.40 35.63
N ASN A 3 3.69 -3.80 35.89
CA ASN A 3 3.19 -5.14 35.51
C ASN A 3 2.99 -5.31 34.00
N ARG A 4 2.65 -4.24 33.26
CA ARG A 4 2.49 -4.30 31.80
C ARG A 4 3.83 -4.37 31.08
N ILE A 5 4.85 -3.69 31.61
CA ILE A 5 6.22 -3.80 31.11
C ILE A 5 6.74 -5.22 31.29
N CYS A 6 6.52 -5.83 32.47
CA CYS A 6 6.94 -7.20 32.76
C CYS A 6 6.23 -8.25 31.87
N GLN A 7 4.94 -8.05 31.59
CA GLN A 7 4.19 -8.90 30.65
C GLN A 7 4.70 -8.79 29.22
N ILE A 8 5.07 -7.57 28.77
CA ILE A 8 5.65 -7.34 27.45
C ILE A 8 7.04 -7.97 27.34
N THR A 9 7.91 -7.82 28.35
CA THR A 9 9.23 -8.47 28.33
C THR A 9 9.15 -9.98 28.42
N LEU A 10 8.21 -10.54 29.18
CA LEU A 10 8.00 -11.99 29.25
C LEU A 10 7.49 -12.56 27.91
N LEU A 11 6.58 -11.84 27.24
CA LEU A 11 6.10 -12.20 25.90
C LEU A 11 7.22 -12.13 24.86
N LEU A 12 8.06 -11.09 24.93
CA LEU A 12 9.22 -10.91 24.04
C LEU A 12 10.28 -12.01 24.26
N MET A 13 10.53 -12.41 25.51
CA MET A 13 11.44 -13.51 25.84
C MET A 13 10.90 -14.88 25.42
N LEU A 14 9.59 -15.13 25.53
CA LEU A 14 8.97 -16.35 25.01
C LEU A 14 9.05 -16.46 23.48
N THR A 15 9.09 -15.33 22.76
CA THR A 15 9.28 -15.34 21.30
C THR A 15 10.74 -15.54 20.87
N LEU A 16 11.71 -15.21 21.72
CA LEU A 16 13.14 -15.34 21.40
C LEU A 16 13.65 -16.78 21.53
N SER A 17 13.05 -17.60 22.39
CA SER A 17 13.42 -19.01 22.59
C SER A 17 12.96 -19.94 21.47
N GLY A 18 12.18 -19.44 20.49
CA GLY A 18 11.70 -20.18 19.31
C GLY A 18 12.56 -20.07 18.06
N LEU A 19 13.73 -19.41 18.12
CA LEU A 19 14.64 -19.25 16.97
C LEU A 19 15.51 -20.50 16.75
N THR A 20 14.92 -21.69 16.74
CA THR A 20 15.60 -22.86 16.18
C THR A 20 15.47 -22.75 14.66
N GLN A 21 16.58 -22.50 13.97
CA GLN A 21 16.61 -22.51 12.51
C GLN A 21 16.22 -23.90 12.02
N THR A 22 15.20 -23.98 11.15
CA THR A 22 14.91 -25.22 10.44
C THR A 22 16.01 -25.44 9.37
N PRO A 23 16.26 -26.68 8.94
CA PRO A 23 17.22 -26.95 7.86
C PRO A 23 16.85 -26.29 6.52
N TYR A 24 15.64 -25.71 6.41
CA TYR A 24 15.14 -25.05 5.21
C TYR A 24 15.11 -23.52 5.31
N SER A 25 15.59 -22.97 6.44
CA SER A 25 15.57 -21.53 6.64
C SER A 25 16.51 -20.82 5.66
N SER A 26 16.00 -19.81 4.96
CA SER A 26 16.79 -19.11 3.93
C SER A 26 16.43 -17.64 3.79
N TRP A 27 17.42 -16.86 3.37
CA TRP A 27 17.26 -15.43 3.09
C TRP A 27 17.21 -15.18 1.59
N GLU A 28 16.26 -14.37 1.15
CA GLU A 28 16.15 -13.91 -0.22
C GLU A 28 16.12 -12.38 -0.24
N LEU A 29 16.95 -11.78 -1.10
CA LEU A 29 16.96 -10.35 -1.36
C LEU A 29 16.43 -10.12 -2.78
N GLY A 30 15.48 -9.20 -2.93
CA GLY A 30 14.88 -8.92 -4.23
C GLY A 30 14.59 -7.46 -4.48
N ILE A 31 14.32 -7.17 -5.75
CA ILE A 31 13.88 -5.88 -6.25
C ILE A 31 12.53 -6.07 -6.91
N TYR A 32 11.58 -5.25 -6.52
CA TYR A 32 10.23 -5.18 -7.07
C TYR A 32 10.10 -4.00 -8.02
N ALA A 33 9.37 -4.21 -9.12
CA ALA A 33 8.87 -3.19 -10.01
C ALA A 33 7.46 -3.59 -10.50
N GLY A 34 6.59 -2.61 -10.65
CA GLY A 34 5.23 -2.87 -11.08
C GLY A 34 4.35 -1.63 -11.06
N GLU A 35 3.09 -1.89 -10.77
CA GLU A 35 1.99 -0.96 -10.96
C GLU A 35 1.28 -0.68 -9.64
N SER A 36 0.77 0.53 -9.52
CA SER A 36 -0.05 1.00 -8.42
C SER A 36 -1.28 1.73 -8.91
N TYR A 37 -2.39 1.50 -8.22
CA TYR A 37 -3.65 2.19 -8.50
C TYR A 37 -4.45 2.40 -7.21
N TYR A 38 -5.28 3.44 -7.23
CA TYR A 38 -6.13 3.85 -6.11
C TYR A 38 -7.53 3.22 -6.21
N LEU A 39 -8.13 2.92 -5.06
CA LEU A 39 -9.50 2.46 -4.94
C LEU A 39 -10.19 3.21 -3.78
N GLY A 40 -11.16 4.05 -4.11
CA GLY A 40 -11.96 4.81 -3.15
C GLY A 40 -12.99 5.71 -3.85
N GLU A 41 -13.16 6.93 -3.37
CA GLU A 41 -14.21 7.86 -3.76
C GLU A 41 -14.07 8.27 -5.23
N ILE A 42 -12.88 8.68 -5.66
CA ILE A 42 -12.65 9.14 -7.04
C ILE A 42 -12.63 7.98 -8.03
N ASN A 43 -11.89 6.92 -7.72
CA ASN A 43 -11.78 5.75 -8.59
C ASN A 43 -12.21 4.46 -7.88
N GLN A 44 -13.11 3.70 -8.51
CA GLN A 44 -13.60 2.40 -8.01
C GLN A 44 -13.25 1.25 -8.96
N THR A 45 -12.57 1.54 -10.07
CA THR A 45 -12.23 0.58 -11.10
C THR A 45 -10.81 0.06 -10.90
N HIS A 46 -10.65 -1.26 -10.92
CA HIS A 46 -9.32 -1.86 -10.84
C HIS A 46 -8.51 -1.58 -12.11
N PHE A 47 -7.18 -1.48 -11.96
CA PHE A 47 -6.24 -1.27 -13.08
C PHE A 47 -6.44 0.05 -13.84
N GLN A 48 -7.01 1.06 -13.19
CA GLN A 48 -7.18 2.38 -13.76
C GLN A 48 -7.18 3.44 -12.65
N PRO A 49 -6.51 4.59 -12.81
CA PRO A 49 -5.31 4.74 -13.63
C PRO A 49 -4.14 3.92 -13.06
N ILE A 50 -3.29 3.39 -13.94
CA ILE A 50 -2.08 2.67 -13.56
C ILE A 50 -0.93 3.67 -13.43
N ASN A 51 -0.23 3.59 -12.30
CA ASN A 51 0.98 4.34 -12.03
C ASN A 51 2.13 3.38 -11.74
N PHE A 52 3.37 3.85 -11.82
CA PHE A 52 4.53 3.01 -11.58
C PHE A 52 4.88 2.91 -10.08
N SER A 53 5.36 1.75 -9.65
CA SER A 53 5.88 1.53 -8.31
C SER A 53 7.07 0.57 -8.31
N PHE A 54 7.98 0.74 -7.35
CA PHE A 54 9.19 -0.06 -7.22
C PHE A 54 9.73 -0.07 -5.79
N GLY A 55 10.64 -1.00 -5.50
CA GLY A 55 11.42 -0.97 -4.26
C GLY A 55 12.00 -2.32 -3.83
N PRO A 56 12.84 -2.36 -2.79
CA PRO A 56 13.48 -3.59 -2.36
C PRO A 56 12.55 -4.50 -1.56
N ARG A 57 12.93 -5.78 -1.51
CA ARG A 57 12.24 -6.87 -0.82
C ARG A 57 13.27 -7.69 -0.07
N LEU A 58 13.03 -7.97 1.21
CA LEU A 58 13.85 -8.90 1.99
C LEU A 58 12.93 -9.97 2.55
N ARG A 59 13.19 -11.22 2.23
CA ARG A 59 12.40 -12.36 2.69
C ARG A 59 13.26 -13.29 3.53
N TYR A 60 12.69 -13.73 4.63
CA TYR A 60 13.17 -14.83 5.44
C TYR A 60 12.18 -15.99 5.33
N ASN A 61 12.56 -17.07 4.66
CA ASN A 61 11.81 -18.31 4.65
C ASN A 61 12.10 -19.02 5.98
N TYR A 62 11.09 -19.20 6.84
CA TYR A 62 11.24 -19.95 8.09
C TYR A 62 11.20 -21.46 7.84
N ASP A 63 10.34 -21.88 6.90
CA ASP A 63 10.21 -23.25 6.42
C ASP A 63 9.77 -23.23 4.94
N GLN A 64 9.56 -24.39 4.33
CA GLN A 64 9.12 -24.55 2.95
C GLN A 64 7.75 -23.93 2.65
N ARG A 65 6.96 -23.63 3.69
CA ARG A 65 5.59 -23.11 3.57
C ARG A 65 5.39 -21.72 4.14
N ILE A 66 6.20 -21.30 5.11
CA ILE A 66 5.98 -20.06 5.86
C ILE A 66 7.20 -19.16 5.69
N SER A 67 6.93 -17.92 5.28
CA SER A 67 7.97 -16.91 5.12
C SER A 67 7.53 -15.60 5.74
N LEU A 68 8.50 -14.80 6.17
CA LEU A 68 8.31 -13.42 6.59
C LEU A 68 9.02 -12.51 5.59
N LYS A 69 8.34 -11.47 5.09
CA LYS A 69 8.88 -10.57 4.07
C LYS A 69 8.74 -9.11 4.49
N GLY A 70 9.87 -8.41 4.49
CA GLY A 70 9.97 -6.97 4.58
C GLY A 70 9.88 -6.31 3.21
N LEU A 71 9.10 -5.23 3.14
CA LEU A 71 8.76 -4.48 1.94
C LEU A 71 9.10 -3.02 2.15
N LEU A 72 9.84 -2.42 1.22
CA LEU A 72 9.88 -0.97 1.05
C LEU A 72 9.42 -0.66 -0.37
N THR A 73 8.37 0.15 -0.53
CA THR A 73 7.78 0.45 -1.84
C THR A 73 7.60 1.95 -1.99
N ILE A 74 8.10 2.49 -3.09
CA ILE A 74 7.81 3.84 -3.55
C ILE A 74 6.90 3.69 -4.77
N GLY A 75 5.78 4.40 -4.78
CA GLY A 75 4.86 4.39 -5.90
C GLY A 75 4.05 5.67 -5.95
N GLU A 76 3.20 5.76 -6.95
CA GLU A 76 2.25 6.86 -7.09
C GLU A 76 0.84 6.31 -7.23
N ILE A 77 -0.15 7.06 -6.77
CA ILE A 77 -1.54 6.79 -7.07
C ILE A 77 -2.17 8.08 -7.61
N SER A 78 -3.17 7.92 -8.46
CA SER A 78 -3.89 9.04 -9.05
C SER A 78 -5.35 8.66 -9.27
N GLY A 79 -6.17 9.68 -9.48
CA GLY A 79 -7.57 9.54 -9.81
C GLY A 79 -8.09 10.80 -10.48
N ASP A 80 -9.05 10.62 -11.37
CA ASP A 80 -9.68 11.69 -12.13
C ASP A 80 -11.19 11.43 -12.25
N ASP A 81 -11.98 12.30 -11.64
CA ASP A 81 -13.44 12.27 -11.69
C ASP A 81 -14.00 12.40 -13.10
N ALA A 82 -13.30 13.08 -14.01
CA ALA A 82 -13.75 13.26 -15.40
C ALA A 82 -13.87 11.91 -16.12
N SER A 83 -13.09 10.91 -15.70
CA SER A 83 -13.13 9.54 -16.23
C SER A 83 -14.24 8.67 -15.63
N SER A 84 -15.03 9.20 -14.69
CA SER A 84 -16.02 8.42 -13.96
C SER A 84 -17.35 8.24 -14.69
N ASN A 85 -17.96 7.05 -14.56
CA ASN A 85 -19.31 6.80 -15.05
C ASN A 85 -20.40 7.47 -14.19
N ASN A 86 -20.07 7.90 -12.98
CA ASN A 86 -21.00 8.56 -12.08
C ASN A 86 -21.09 10.07 -12.38
N SER A 87 -22.29 10.57 -12.69
CA SER A 87 -22.51 12.00 -12.98
C SER A 87 -22.12 12.91 -11.83
N PHE A 88 -22.39 12.51 -10.58
CA PHE A 88 -22.00 13.29 -9.40
C PHE A 88 -20.48 13.45 -9.31
N LYS A 89 -19.72 12.40 -9.61
CA LYS A 89 -18.25 12.47 -9.63
C LYS A 89 -17.78 13.39 -10.75
N ARG A 90 -18.30 13.24 -11.97
CA ARG A 90 -17.97 14.13 -13.09
C ARG A 90 -18.30 15.60 -12.79
N ASP A 91 -19.40 15.87 -12.11
CA ASP A 91 -19.79 17.22 -11.68
C ASP A 91 -18.86 17.79 -10.58
N ARG A 92 -18.28 16.92 -9.74
CA ARG A 92 -17.23 17.30 -8.78
C ARG A 92 -15.95 17.71 -9.50
N ASN A 93 -15.61 17.06 -10.62
CA ASN A 93 -14.50 17.40 -11.51
C ASN A 93 -13.14 17.55 -10.78
N PHE A 94 -12.89 16.68 -9.81
CA PHE A 94 -11.67 16.70 -9.02
C PHE A 94 -10.67 15.63 -9.49
N ALA A 95 -9.41 16.03 -9.62
CA ALA A 95 -8.31 15.15 -10.00
C ALA A 95 -7.14 15.31 -9.04
N PHE A 96 -6.49 14.20 -8.71
CA PHE A 96 -5.37 14.18 -7.76
C PHE A 96 -4.28 13.20 -8.17
N THR A 97 -3.09 13.45 -7.63
CA THR A 97 -1.97 12.51 -7.58
C THR A 97 -1.37 12.50 -6.18
N SER A 98 -0.93 11.34 -5.71
CA SER A 98 -0.35 11.16 -4.39
C SER A 98 0.81 10.19 -4.45
N GLN A 99 1.99 10.66 -4.05
CA GLN A 99 3.15 9.78 -3.89
C GLN A 99 3.01 8.96 -2.60
N LEU A 100 3.26 7.66 -2.71
CA LEU A 100 3.26 6.71 -1.61
C LEU A 100 4.67 6.22 -1.30
N ILE A 101 5.04 6.25 -0.02
CA ILE A 101 6.22 5.58 0.51
C ILE A 101 5.74 4.60 1.59
N GLU A 102 5.74 3.31 1.28
CA GLU A 102 5.29 2.22 2.15
C GLU A 102 6.49 1.46 2.72
N GLY A 103 6.49 1.24 4.04
CA GLY A 103 7.24 0.18 4.68
C GLY A 103 6.30 -0.84 5.29
N ALA A 104 6.48 -2.13 5.00
CA ALA A 104 5.57 -3.18 5.48
C ALA A 104 6.30 -4.48 5.85
N LEU A 105 5.68 -5.24 6.76
CA LEU A 105 6.05 -6.59 7.12
C LEU A 105 4.87 -7.51 6.83
N VAL A 106 5.09 -8.56 6.04
CA VAL A 106 4.05 -9.51 5.65
C VAL A 106 4.48 -10.94 5.92
N GLY A 107 3.57 -11.74 6.46
CA GLY A 107 3.70 -13.19 6.49
C GLY A 107 3.19 -13.77 5.17
N GLU A 108 3.88 -14.76 4.65
CA GLU A 108 3.52 -15.49 3.43
C GLU A 108 3.24 -16.95 3.76
N PHE A 109 2.25 -17.52 3.08
CA PHE A 109 1.95 -18.94 3.11
C PHE A 109 1.99 -19.51 1.70
N ASN A 110 2.90 -20.46 1.46
CA ASN A 110 3.03 -21.19 0.20
C ASN A 110 2.14 -22.45 0.22
N PHE A 111 1.30 -22.61 -0.79
CA PHE A 111 0.41 -23.77 -0.89
C PHE A 111 1.15 -25.09 -1.14
N TYR A 112 2.30 -25.04 -1.82
CA TYR A 112 3.19 -26.18 -1.98
C TYR A 112 4.51 -25.97 -1.24
N PRO A 113 5.18 -27.06 -0.81
CA PRO A 113 6.51 -26.96 -0.24
C PRO A 113 7.48 -26.38 -1.27
N TYR A 114 8.05 -25.23 -0.96
CA TYR A 114 8.97 -24.47 -1.78
C TYR A 114 10.20 -24.12 -0.96
N SER A 115 11.37 -24.58 -1.38
CA SER A 115 12.64 -24.22 -0.74
C SER A 115 13.73 -24.19 -1.79
N VAL A 116 14.65 -23.23 -1.67
CA VAL A 116 15.84 -23.23 -2.53
C VAL A 116 16.85 -24.30 -2.08
N LEU A 117 16.82 -24.67 -0.80
CA LEU A 117 17.75 -25.62 -0.18
C LEU A 117 17.32 -27.08 -0.30
N ASP A 118 16.03 -27.35 -0.56
CA ASP A 118 15.54 -28.73 -0.71
C ASP A 118 15.30 -29.07 -2.19
N GLY A 119 16.07 -30.02 -2.69
CA GLY A 119 15.93 -30.57 -4.05
C GLY A 119 14.60 -31.32 -4.29
N LYS A 120 13.90 -31.77 -3.24
CA LYS A 120 12.59 -32.43 -3.35
C LYS A 120 11.42 -31.44 -3.40
N SER A 121 11.67 -30.18 -3.04
CA SER A 121 10.64 -29.14 -3.04
C SER A 121 10.31 -28.66 -4.46
N ARG A 122 9.09 -28.12 -4.64
CA ARG A 122 8.64 -27.65 -5.95
C ARG A 122 9.42 -26.41 -6.39
N LEU A 123 9.62 -26.30 -7.71
CA LEU A 123 10.24 -25.13 -8.31
C LEU A 123 9.34 -23.89 -8.26
N SER A 124 8.03 -24.06 -8.14
CA SER A 124 7.08 -22.96 -8.07
C SER A 124 5.91 -23.26 -7.16
N THR A 125 5.30 -22.21 -6.64
CA THR A 125 4.12 -22.30 -5.77
C THR A 125 3.29 -21.02 -5.86
N PRO A 126 1.95 -21.13 -5.89
CA PRO A 126 1.12 -20.01 -5.50
C PRO A 126 1.31 -19.75 -3.99
N PHE A 127 1.10 -18.51 -3.58
CA PHE A 127 1.13 -18.12 -2.18
C PHE A 127 0.10 -17.02 -1.90
N ILE A 128 -0.24 -16.90 -0.62
CA ILE A 128 -0.99 -15.76 -0.09
C ILE A 128 -0.11 -15.01 0.90
N PHE A 129 -0.40 -13.73 1.10
CA PHE A 129 0.27 -12.95 2.13
C PHE A 129 -0.68 -12.00 2.85
N VAL A 130 -0.35 -11.70 4.10
CA VAL A 130 -1.04 -10.71 4.93
C VAL A 130 -0.04 -10.08 5.89
N GLY A 131 -0.24 -8.83 6.26
CA GLY A 131 0.64 -8.18 7.22
C GLY A 131 0.21 -6.79 7.65
N MET A 132 1.20 -6.01 8.03
CA MET A 132 1.03 -4.65 8.53
C MET A 132 1.97 -3.72 7.77
N GLY A 133 1.45 -2.57 7.36
CA GLY A 133 2.16 -1.54 6.63
C GLY A 133 2.02 -0.18 7.30
N TYR A 134 3.04 0.64 7.07
CA TYR A 134 3.07 2.04 7.40
C TYR A 134 3.37 2.82 6.13
N THR A 135 2.47 3.73 5.77
CA THR A 135 2.53 4.43 4.49
C THR A 135 2.50 5.93 4.72
N LYS A 136 3.42 6.63 4.08
CA LYS A 136 3.37 8.08 3.95
C LYS A 136 2.79 8.42 2.59
N HIS A 137 1.69 9.17 2.57
CA HIS A 137 1.05 9.66 1.35
C HIS A 137 1.21 11.18 1.24
N ASN A 138 1.19 11.73 0.02
CA ASN A 138 1.34 13.17 -0.22
C ASN A 138 0.41 13.62 -1.35
N PRO A 139 -0.89 13.78 -1.07
CA PRO A 139 -1.88 14.11 -2.09
C PRO A 139 -1.71 15.55 -2.58
N LYS A 140 -1.88 15.70 -3.88
CA LYS A 140 -1.83 16.96 -4.61
C LYS A 140 -3.00 16.98 -5.58
N ALA A 141 -3.75 18.07 -5.59
CA ALA A 141 -4.81 18.30 -6.54
C ALA A 141 -4.22 18.86 -7.84
N ILE A 142 -4.85 18.51 -8.96
CA ILE A 142 -4.54 19.04 -10.28
C ILE A 142 -5.59 20.10 -10.58
N LEU A 143 -5.19 21.37 -10.62
CA LEU A 143 -6.05 22.48 -11.01
C LEU A 143 -5.39 23.25 -12.15
N ASN A 144 -6.04 23.29 -13.32
CA ASN A 144 -5.51 23.96 -14.53
C ASN A 144 -4.08 23.53 -14.89
N GLY A 145 -3.74 22.25 -14.68
CA GLY A 145 -2.41 21.69 -14.94
C GLY A 145 -1.35 21.96 -13.86
N ILE A 146 -1.70 22.66 -12.77
CA ILE A 146 -0.81 22.94 -11.65
C ILE A 146 -1.09 21.96 -10.50
N LEU A 147 -0.01 21.37 -9.97
CA LEU A 147 -0.07 20.48 -8.80
C LEU A 147 0.01 21.27 -7.51
N LEU A 148 -1.07 21.25 -6.72
CA LEU A 148 -1.18 21.98 -5.47
C LEU A 148 -1.33 20.99 -4.31
N SER A 149 -0.47 21.11 -3.30
CA SER A 149 -0.50 20.25 -2.11
C SER A 149 -1.79 20.50 -1.33
N THR A 150 -2.69 19.51 -1.32
CA THR A 150 -4.01 19.68 -0.72
C THR A 150 -3.95 19.70 0.81
N GLN A 151 -3.05 18.93 1.40
CA GLN A 151 -2.92 18.85 2.86
C GLN A 151 -2.55 20.20 3.50
N SER A 152 -1.73 21.01 2.82
CA SER A 152 -1.39 22.36 3.27
C SER A 152 -2.53 23.36 3.10
N LEU A 153 -3.44 23.06 2.15
CA LEU A 153 -4.58 23.91 1.83
C LEU A 153 -5.83 23.52 2.61
N GLN A 154 -5.89 22.35 3.25
CA GLN A 154 -7.03 21.90 4.05
C GLN A 154 -8.34 22.17 3.33
N THR A 155 -8.54 21.53 2.17
CA THR A 155 -9.65 21.84 1.26
C THR A 155 -11.02 21.53 1.87
N GLU A 156 -11.08 20.66 2.87
CA GLU A 156 -12.25 20.39 3.72
C GLU A 156 -12.08 20.97 5.15
N GLY A 157 -11.21 21.97 5.34
CA GLY A 157 -11.02 22.64 6.64
C GLY A 157 -10.46 21.75 7.76
N ILE A 158 -10.05 20.54 7.41
CA ILE A 158 -9.57 19.51 8.35
C ILE A 158 -8.11 19.21 8.05
N ALA A 159 -7.28 19.28 9.09
CA ALA A 159 -5.93 18.78 9.03
C ALA A 159 -5.92 17.24 9.19
N TYR A 160 -5.45 16.52 8.17
CA TYR A 160 -5.24 15.07 8.24
C TYR A 160 -3.75 14.72 8.27
N LYS A 161 -3.42 13.51 8.73
CA LYS A 161 -2.02 13.05 8.84
C LYS A 161 -1.58 12.35 7.55
N LYS A 162 -0.42 12.72 6.99
CA LYS A 162 0.22 12.01 5.85
C LYS A 162 0.62 10.57 6.16
N ASN A 163 0.78 10.23 7.44
CA ASN A 163 1.25 8.92 7.86
C ASN A 163 0.05 8.06 8.28
N ILE A 164 -0.12 6.93 7.62
CA ILE A 164 -1.25 6.02 7.79
C ILE A 164 -0.76 4.60 8.04
N LEU A 165 -1.60 3.82 8.73
CA LEU A 165 -1.43 2.38 8.81
C LEU A 165 -2.24 1.71 7.71
N SER A 166 -1.68 0.63 7.19
CA SER A 166 -2.30 -0.21 6.17
C SER A 166 -2.19 -1.68 6.56
N ILE A 167 -3.11 -2.49 6.04
CA ILE A 167 -3.08 -3.94 6.13
C ILE A 167 -2.90 -4.47 4.71
N PRO A 168 -1.64 -4.76 4.29
CA PRO A 168 -1.37 -5.44 3.05
C PRO A 168 -1.91 -6.86 3.08
N MET A 169 -2.64 -7.23 2.04
CA MET A 169 -3.10 -8.60 1.81
C MET A 169 -3.11 -8.89 0.32
N GLY A 170 -2.87 -10.14 -0.06
CA GLY A 170 -2.86 -10.47 -1.47
C GLY A 170 -2.45 -11.89 -1.76
N ILE A 171 -2.26 -12.11 -3.06
CA ILE A 171 -1.87 -13.40 -3.62
C ILE A 171 -0.67 -13.19 -4.54
N GLY A 172 0.05 -14.26 -4.79
CA GLY A 172 1.11 -14.25 -5.76
C GLY A 172 1.49 -15.64 -6.22
N TYR A 173 2.39 -15.65 -7.17
CA TYR A 173 3.01 -16.86 -7.69
C TYR A 173 4.51 -16.67 -7.67
N LYS A 174 5.23 -17.60 -7.05
CA LYS A 174 6.69 -17.58 -6.99
C LYS A 174 7.28 -18.78 -7.72
N MET A 175 8.41 -18.56 -8.36
CA MET A 175 9.16 -19.56 -9.10
C MET A 175 10.65 -19.37 -8.84
N ARG A 176 11.35 -20.45 -8.45
CA ARG A 176 12.80 -20.48 -8.40
C ARG A 176 13.36 -21.04 -9.69
N THR A 177 14.51 -20.52 -10.07
CA THR A 177 15.41 -21.15 -11.03
C THR A 177 16.58 -21.72 -10.22
N ASN A 178 17.81 -21.26 -10.46
CA ASN A 178 18.98 -21.61 -9.65
C ASN A 178 19.10 -20.62 -8.47
N ARG A 179 20.07 -19.71 -8.57
CA ARG A 179 20.33 -18.68 -7.56
C ARG A 179 19.28 -17.56 -7.55
N PHE A 180 18.55 -17.41 -8.65
CA PHE A 180 17.53 -16.39 -8.84
C PHE A 180 16.12 -17.00 -8.84
N GLY A 181 15.14 -16.18 -8.50
CA GLY A 181 13.74 -16.49 -8.65
C GLY A 181 12.92 -15.25 -8.99
N PHE A 182 11.69 -15.53 -9.38
CA PHE A 182 10.71 -14.55 -9.81
C PHE A 182 9.46 -14.70 -8.96
N GLU A 183 8.82 -13.58 -8.68
CA GLU A 183 7.55 -13.53 -7.98
C GLU A 183 6.65 -12.53 -8.67
N LEU A 184 5.47 -12.98 -9.09
CA LEU A 184 4.38 -12.13 -9.49
C LEU A 184 3.44 -11.95 -8.30
N SER A 185 3.07 -10.72 -7.98
CA SER A 185 2.20 -10.41 -6.84
C SER A 185 1.08 -9.46 -7.22
N TRP A 186 -0.09 -9.68 -6.63
CA TRP A 186 -1.21 -8.73 -6.63
C TRP A 186 -1.65 -8.53 -5.17
N GLY A 187 -1.56 -7.29 -4.71
CA GLY A 187 -1.66 -6.99 -3.29
C GLY A 187 -2.43 -5.72 -3.00
N ILE A 188 -3.57 -5.88 -2.34
CA ILE A 188 -4.42 -4.78 -1.91
C ILE A 188 -4.07 -4.33 -0.48
N ARG A 189 -4.12 -3.03 -0.22
CA ARG A 189 -3.89 -2.43 1.10
C ARG A 189 -5.16 -1.77 1.58
N LYS A 190 -5.75 -2.33 2.63
CA LYS A 190 -6.80 -1.65 3.36
C LYS A 190 -6.16 -0.59 4.26
N THR A 191 -6.60 0.65 4.19
CA THR A 191 -6.06 1.72 5.03
C THR A 191 -7.00 2.10 6.17
N ASN A 192 -6.47 2.83 7.15
CA ASN A 192 -7.25 3.44 8.22
C ASN A 192 -7.60 4.92 7.94
N SER A 193 -7.41 5.39 6.70
CA SER A 193 -7.62 6.78 6.33
C SER A 193 -8.57 6.89 5.14
N ASP A 194 -9.12 8.08 5.01
CA ASP A 194 -10.12 8.50 4.03
C ASP A 194 -9.63 9.71 3.23
N TYR A 195 -8.35 10.04 3.41
CA TYR A 195 -7.72 11.24 2.89
C TYR A 195 -6.52 10.87 2.00
N LEU A 196 -6.50 9.66 1.44
CA LEU A 196 -5.47 9.33 0.45
C LEU A 196 -5.62 10.22 -0.78
N ASP A 197 -6.84 10.65 -1.06
CA ASP A 197 -7.24 11.50 -2.18
C ASP A 197 -7.73 12.90 -1.78
N ASP A 198 -7.66 13.28 -0.50
CA ASP A 198 -8.15 14.55 0.07
C ASP A 198 -9.68 14.72 0.16
N VAL A 199 -10.46 13.67 -0.12
CA VAL A 199 -11.93 13.76 -0.19
C VAL A 199 -12.60 12.82 0.81
N SER A 200 -13.26 13.38 1.84
CA SER A 200 -13.85 12.57 2.92
C SER A 200 -15.24 13.03 3.36
N THR A 201 -15.46 14.35 3.42
CA THR A 201 -16.63 14.91 4.10
C THR A 201 -17.52 15.70 3.15
N ASN A 202 -17.71 16.99 3.43
CA ASN A 202 -18.60 17.86 2.71
C ASN A 202 -17.80 19.01 2.10
N PHE A 203 -18.35 19.61 1.06
CA PHE A 203 -17.85 20.88 0.56
C PHE A 203 -17.99 21.95 1.66
N ILE A 204 -16.95 22.77 1.79
CA ILE A 204 -16.94 23.93 2.68
C ILE A 204 -17.21 25.19 1.89
N ASP A 205 -17.94 26.11 2.50
CA ASP A 205 -18.08 27.47 1.99
C ASP A 205 -16.80 28.26 2.24
N PHE A 206 -16.11 28.65 1.18
CA PHE A 206 -14.92 29.50 1.24
C PHE A 206 -15.21 30.96 0.88
N SER A 207 -16.48 31.40 0.93
CA SER A 207 -16.87 32.79 0.63
C SER A 207 -16.06 33.86 1.36
N ASN A 208 -15.46 33.53 2.51
CA ASN A 208 -14.72 34.46 3.38
C ASN A 208 -13.21 34.16 3.50
N SER A 209 -12.64 33.26 2.67
CA SER A 209 -11.21 32.92 2.75
C SER A 209 -10.35 33.76 1.80
N ASN A 210 -9.33 34.43 2.34
CA ASN A 210 -8.40 35.28 1.57
C ASN A 210 -7.43 34.50 0.66
N SER A 211 -7.48 33.17 0.66
CA SER A 211 -6.60 32.28 -0.11
C SER A 211 -7.28 31.81 -1.41
N THR A 212 -7.06 32.54 -2.50
CA THR A 212 -7.62 32.24 -3.84
C THR A 212 -7.32 30.81 -4.35
N GLY A 213 -6.17 30.24 -3.97
CA GLY A 213 -5.82 28.86 -4.32
C GLY A 213 -6.54 27.79 -3.48
N GLN A 214 -7.00 28.12 -2.28
CA GLN A 214 -7.71 27.18 -1.40
C GLN A 214 -9.18 27.06 -1.82
N SER A 215 -9.83 28.19 -2.13
CA SER A 215 -11.22 28.21 -2.58
C SER A 215 -11.40 27.50 -3.92
N SER A 216 -10.46 27.69 -4.86
CA SER A 216 -10.54 27.10 -6.21
C SER A 216 -10.36 25.57 -6.24
N ILE A 217 -9.65 24.99 -5.26
CA ILE A 217 -9.50 23.53 -5.15
C ILE A 217 -10.62 22.91 -4.32
N ALA A 218 -11.07 23.63 -3.29
CA ALA A 218 -12.15 23.18 -2.42
C ALA A 218 -13.47 23.03 -3.18
N ASN A 219 -13.75 23.91 -4.14
CA ASN A 219 -14.87 23.76 -5.06
C ASN A 219 -14.36 23.73 -6.51
N THR A 220 -14.27 22.52 -7.06
CA THR A 220 -13.93 22.24 -8.47
C THR A 220 -15.17 22.07 -9.35
N THR A 221 -16.36 22.19 -8.76
CA THR A 221 -17.64 22.01 -9.46
C THR A 221 -18.02 23.25 -10.26
N GLN A 222 -18.94 23.09 -11.21
CA GLN A 222 -19.54 24.20 -11.96
C GLN A 222 -20.62 24.98 -11.17
N TYR A 223 -20.90 24.58 -9.93
CA TYR A 223 -22.00 25.11 -9.14
C TYR A 223 -21.50 26.04 -8.02
N ASP A 224 -22.18 27.17 -7.86
CA ASP A 224 -22.00 28.06 -6.72
C ASP A 224 -22.79 27.56 -5.50
N ASN A 225 -22.32 27.89 -4.29
CA ASN A 225 -22.98 27.58 -3.01
C ASN A 225 -23.19 26.08 -2.73
N VAL A 226 -22.23 25.21 -3.08
CA VAL A 226 -22.26 23.77 -2.75
C VAL A 226 -21.96 23.44 -1.28
N ALA A 227 -21.96 24.44 -0.40
CA ALA A 227 -21.65 24.26 1.02
C ALA A 227 -22.55 23.19 1.66
N ASN A 228 -21.95 22.33 2.49
CA ASN A 228 -22.61 21.20 3.16
C ASN A 228 -23.15 20.09 2.23
N VAL A 229 -22.95 20.19 0.92
CA VAL A 229 -23.17 19.05 0.01
C VAL A 229 -22.06 18.02 0.25
N LYS A 230 -22.42 16.73 0.21
CA LYS A 230 -21.47 15.62 0.41
C LYS A 230 -20.40 15.67 -0.68
N ARG A 231 -19.12 15.75 -0.33
CA ARG A 231 -17.98 15.70 -1.27
C ARG A 231 -17.40 14.29 -1.33
N GLY A 232 -17.30 13.61 -0.19
CA GLY A 232 -16.79 12.25 -0.05
C GLY A 232 -17.61 11.43 0.96
N ASP A 233 -17.17 10.21 1.26
CA ASP A 233 -17.83 9.37 2.26
C ASP A 233 -16.89 8.92 3.38
N ARG A 234 -16.92 9.64 4.50
CA ARG A 234 -16.14 9.35 5.73
C ARG A 234 -16.13 7.89 6.20
N TYR A 235 -17.15 7.10 5.83
CA TYR A 235 -17.28 5.71 6.27
C TYR A 235 -16.59 4.72 5.32
N ASN A 236 -16.28 5.13 4.10
CA ASN A 236 -15.67 4.30 3.08
C ASN A 236 -14.16 4.57 2.98
N LYS A 237 -13.38 3.84 3.77
CA LYS A 237 -11.93 4.01 3.79
C LYS A 237 -11.30 3.70 2.45
N ASP A 238 -10.28 4.46 2.12
CA ASP A 238 -9.49 4.32 0.91
C ASP A 238 -8.62 3.06 0.92
N TRP A 239 -8.40 2.53 -0.28
CA TRP A 239 -7.52 1.42 -0.54
C TRP A 239 -6.56 1.80 -1.67
N TYR A 240 -5.42 1.14 -1.71
CA TYR A 240 -4.54 1.17 -2.87
C TYR A 240 -3.98 -0.21 -3.12
N VAL A 241 -3.51 -0.43 -4.34
CA VAL A 241 -2.99 -1.71 -4.77
C VAL A 241 -1.57 -1.55 -5.25
N PHE A 242 -0.73 -2.54 -4.91
CA PHE A 242 0.54 -2.78 -5.57
C PHE A 242 0.47 -4.14 -6.26
N THR A 243 0.80 -4.17 -7.55
CA THR A 243 0.92 -5.41 -8.31
C THR A 243 2.18 -5.38 -9.16
N GLY A 244 2.82 -6.51 -9.42
CA GLY A 244 4.02 -6.52 -10.24
C GLY A 244 4.96 -7.67 -9.96
N LEU A 245 6.16 -7.54 -10.51
CA LEU A 245 7.19 -8.56 -10.53
C LEU A 245 8.28 -8.22 -9.50
N THR A 246 8.71 -9.23 -8.76
CA THR A 246 9.93 -9.21 -7.95
C THR A 246 10.92 -10.19 -8.53
N ILE A 247 12.15 -9.73 -8.76
CA ILE A 247 13.29 -10.62 -9.03
C ILE A 247 14.09 -10.71 -7.73
N PHE A 248 14.38 -11.92 -7.28
CA PHE A 248 15.11 -12.14 -6.04
C PHE A 248 16.27 -13.11 -6.22
N VAL A 249 17.28 -12.96 -5.37
CA VAL A 249 18.44 -13.83 -5.26
C VAL A 249 18.42 -14.48 -3.89
N ASN A 250 18.70 -15.78 -3.82
CA ASN A 250 18.91 -16.45 -2.55
C ASN A 250 20.32 -16.13 -2.01
N LEU A 251 20.36 -15.71 -0.75
CA LEU A 251 21.59 -15.31 -0.05
C LEU A 251 22.18 -16.45 0.79
N THR A 252 21.37 -17.45 1.15
CA THR A 252 21.82 -18.58 1.95
C THR A 252 22.67 -19.51 1.08
N PRO A 253 23.94 -19.78 1.46
CA PRO A 253 24.75 -20.77 0.77
C PRO A 253 24.06 -22.13 0.81
N GLU A 254 24.17 -22.87 -0.27
CA GLU A 254 23.74 -24.27 -0.33
C GLU A 254 24.75 -25.10 0.49
N GLU A 255 24.64 -25.08 1.81
CA GLU A 255 25.38 -26.03 2.64
C GLU A 255 24.73 -27.40 2.46
N VAL A 256 25.39 -28.21 1.63
CA VAL A 256 25.05 -29.60 1.34
C VAL A 256 25.19 -30.43 2.61
N CYS A 257 24.20 -30.39 3.49
CA CYS A 257 23.97 -31.48 4.43
C CYS A 257 23.20 -32.57 3.68
N ARG A 258 23.97 -33.36 2.92
CA ARG A 258 23.52 -34.60 2.27
C ARG A 258 23.29 -35.72 3.27
#